data_AF-A0AAD9FZ17-F1
#
_entry.id   AF-A0AAD9FZ17-F1
#
_cell.length_a   1.000
_cell.length_b   1.000
_cell.length_c   1.000
_cell.angle_alpha   90.00
_cell.angle_beta   90.00
_cell.angle_gamma   90.00
#
_symmetry.space_group_name_H-M   'P 1'
#
loop_
_entity.id
_entity.type
_entity.pdbx_description
1 polymer ?
#
loop_
_entity_poly.entity_id
_entity_poly.type
_entity_poly.pdbx_seq_one_letter_code
_entity_poly.pdbx_strand_id
1 'polypeptide(L)'
;MPALEQEISTGAYTSPSLTTIWLGTNDAVLVNGSNSEMHVPIDEYKANVDEIVRKFQIAAPEADILMITPTHIDDDARIKYAADRTDEKKGMVDRSNAAMGDYARACVEVAELLKVPILDLYEHFNAQSPESRNTLLADGIHFNVAGNKAVYEQFRSKLKSDFPEVMSALDVWQFPSASKYVKEDPWTEANATTNAAQ
;
A
#
# COMPACT_ATOMS: atom_id res chain seq x y z
N MET A 1 -11.27 3.58 11.24
CA MET A 1 -10.25 4.64 11.27
C MET A 1 -10.95 5.99 11.36
N PRO A 2 -11.19 6.52 12.57
CA PRO A 2 -12.14 7.62 12.77
C PRO A 2 -11.80 8.91 12.00
N ALA A 3 -10.52 9.27 11.90
CA ALA A 3 -10.09 10.46 11.18
C ALA A 3 -10.35 10.36 9.66
N LEU A 4 -9.95 9.25 9.04
CA LEU A 4 -10.17 9.04 7.60
C LEU A 4 -11.66 8.90 7.26
N GLU A 5 -12.42 8.18 8.08
CA GLU A 5 -13.88 8.08 7.93
C GLU A 5 -14.54 9.45 8.04
N GLN A 6 -14.11 10.29 8.98
CA GLN A 6 -14.60 11.65 9.14
C GLN A 6 -14.20 12.52 7.93
N GLU A 7 -12.95 12.50 7.50
CA GLU A 7 -12.47 13.28 6.35
C GLU A 7 -13.21 12.94 5.06
N ILE A 8 -13.42 11.64 4.79
CA ILE A 8 -14.16 11.15 3.63
C ILE A 8 -15.64 11.53 3.75
N SER A 9 -16.29 11.23 4.88
CA SER A 9 -17.73 11.47 5.05
C SER A 9 -18.10 12.95 5.11
N THR A 10 -17.20 13.81 5.57
CA THR A 10 -17.41 15.27 5.60
C THR A 10 -17.06 15.95 4.28
N GLY A 11 -16.52 15.21 3.30
CA GLY A 11 -16.09 15.78 2.03
C GLY A 11 -14.96 16.80 2.20
N ALA A 12 -14.12 16.64 3.23
CA ALA A 12 -12.94 17.49 3.44
C ALA A 12 -11.98 17.43 2.23
N TYR A 13 -12.06 16.32 1.48
CA TYR A 13 -11.42 16.09 0.19
C TYR A 13 -12.44 15.54 -0.81
N THR A 14 -12.09 15.58 -2.11
CA THR A 14 -12.76 14.74 -3.11
C THR A 14 -12.57 13.28 -2.75
N SER A 15 -13.64 12.47 -2.86
CA SER A 15 -13.57 11.03 -2.63
C SER A 15 -12.41 10.40 -3.40
N PRO A 16 -11.65 9.46 -2.78
CA PRO A 16 -10.54 8.82 -3.45
C PRO A 16 -11.01 8.02 -4.68
N SER A 17 -10.20 7.96 -5.73
CA SER A 17 -10.49 7.07 -6.87
C SER A 17 -10.14 5.62 -6.57
N LEU A 18 -9.10 5.37 -5.76
CA LEU A 18 -8.65 4.05 -5.37
C LEU A 18 -8.10 4.08 -3.94
N THR A 19 -8.47 3.09 -3.14
CA THR A 19 -7.90 2.83 -1.80
C THR A 19 -7.15 1.51 -1.80
N THR A 20 -5.88 1.51 -1.38
CA THR A 20 -5.12 0.28 -1.18
C THR A 20 -5.12 -0.13 0.28
N ILE A 21 -5.34 -1.41 0.55
CA ILE A 21 -5.26 -1.98 1.91
C ILE A 21 -4.13 -3.00 1.93
N TRP A 22 -3.04 -2.64 2.61
CA TRP A 22 -1.81 -3.44 2.67
C TRP A 22 -1.35 -3.59 4.12
N LEU A 23 -1.94 -4.57 4.81
CA LEU A 23 -1.73 -4.85 6.23
C LEU A 23 -1.43 -6.35 6.42
N GLY A 24 -0.77 -6.71 7.53
CA GLY A 24 -0.49 -8.11 7.87
C GLY A 24 0.96 -8.38 8.28
N THR A 25 1.93 -7.56 7.86
CA THR A 25 3.35 -7.83 8.15
C THR A 25 3.67 -7.74 9.66
N ASN A 26 2.98 -6.87 10.39
CA ASN A 26 3.14 -6.73 11.84
C ASN A 26 2.27 -7.74 12.59
N ASP A 27 1.06 -7.95 12.10
CA ASP A 27 0.09 -8.93 12.59
C ASP A 27 0.66 -10.36 12.61
N ALA A 28 1.48 -10.69 11.60
CA ALA A 28 2.13 -11.99 11.40
C ALA A 28 3.39 -12.24 12.24
N VAL A 29 3.69 -11.38 13.22
CA VAL A 29 4.78 -11.62 14.17
C VAL A 29 4.55 -12.93 14.92
N LEU A 30 5.61 -13.70 15.14
CA LEU A 30 5.58 -14.94 15.90
C LEU A 30 5.22 -14.65 17.38
N VAL A 31 4.31 -15.45 17.93
CA VAL A 31 3.82 -15.31 19.32
C VAL A 31 4.95 -15.40 20.35
N ASN A 32 5.99 -16.17 20.06
CA ASN A 32 7.18 -16.34 20.90
C ASN A 32 8.38 -15.51 20.42
N GLY A 33 8.16 -14.56 19.50
CA GLY A 33 9.20 -13.72 18.91
C GLY A 33 9.49 -12.44 19.68
N SER A 34 10.50 -11.69 19.26
CA SER A 34 10.93 -10.48 19.98
C SER A 34 9.91 -9.33 19.96
N ASN A 35 8.85 -9.40 19.15
CA ASN A 35 7.85 -8.33 18.99
C ASN A 35 6.42 -8.86 19.18
N SER A 36 6.24 -9.89 20.02
CA SER A 36 4.97 -10.60 20.22
C SER A 36 3.77 -9.70 20.53
N GLU A 37 4.00 -8.50 21.04
CA GLU A 37 2.99 -7.46 21.25
C GLU A 37 2.27 -6.98 19.98
N MET A 38 2.86 -7.19 18.79
CA MET A 38 2.27 -6.86 17.49
C MET A 38 1.40 -7.99 16.94
N HIS A 39 1.49 -9.20 17.51
CA HIS A 39 0.81 -10.36 16.98
C HIS A 39 -0.71 -10.20 17.06
N VAL A 40 -1.38 -10.50 15.94
CA VAL A 40 -2.85 -10.57 15.87
C VAL A 40 -3.22 -11.98 15.40
N PRO A 41 -3.99 -12.78 16.15
CA PRO A 41 -4.40 -14.11 15.72
C PRO A 41 -5.07 -14.08 14.34
N ILE A 42 -4.85 -15.10 13.50
CA ILE A 42 -5.31 -15.11 12.09
C ILE A 42 -6.82 -14.83 11.96
N ASP A 43 -7.66 -15.43 12.81
CA ASP A 43 -9.11 -15.20 12.77
C ASP A 43 -9.48 -13.73 13.08
N GLU A 44 -8.76 -13.11 14.01
CA GLU A 44 -8.93 -11.69 14.34
C GLU A 44 -8.39 -10.80 13.22
N TYR A 45 -7.24 -11.14 12.62
CA TYR A 45 -6.71 -10.45 11.45
C TYR A 45 -7.73 -10.44 10.30
N LYS A 46 -8.34 -11.60 10.00
CA LYS A 46 -9.38 -11.71 8.96
C LYS A 46 -10.59 -10.83 9.27
N ALA A 47 -11.08 -10.88 10.50
CA ALA A 47 -12.21 -10.06 10.93
C ALA A 47 -11.90 -8.56 10.85
N ASN A 48 -10.71 -8.15 11.29
CA ASN A 48 -10.27 -6.76 11.25
C ASN A 48 -10.12 -6.26 9.82
N VAL A 49 -9.50 -7.03 8.93
CA VAL A 49 -9.35 -6.65 7.52
C VAL A 49 -10.71 -6.60 6.81
N ASP A 50 -11.61 -7.56 7.05
CA ASP A 50 -12.98 -7.52 6.53
C ASP A 50 -13.71 -6.24 6.98
N GLU A 51 -13.65 -5.92 8.27
CA GLU A 51 -14.29 -4.72 8.83
C GLU A 51 -13.70 -3.44 8.21
N ILE A 52 -12.37 -3.34 8.07
CA ILE A 52 -11.69 -2.19 7.46
C ILE A 52 -12.14 -2.01 6.01
N VAL A 53 -12.16 -3.07 5.21
CA VAL A 53 -12.58 -3.01 3.80
C VAL A 53 -14.03 -2.52 3.71
N ARG A 54 -14.94 -3.09 4.50
CA ARG A 54 -16.35 -2.68 4.50
C ARG A 54 -16.54 -1.22 4.92
N LYS A 55 -15.77 -0.73 5.88
CA LYS A 55 -15.79 0.67 6.29
C LYS A 55 -15.42 1.61 5.14
N PHE A 56 -14.41 1.26 4.34
CA PHE A 56 -14.08 2.04 3.15
C PHE A 56 -15.15 1.96 2.07
N GLN A 57 -15.74 0.78 1.83
CA GLN A 57 -16.86 0.64 0.88
C GLN A 57 -18.07 1.51 1.27
N ILE A 58 -18.34 1.68 2.57
CA ILE A 58 -19.42 2.53 3.07
C ILE A 58 -19.05 4.02 2.97
N ALA A 59 -17.82 4.38 3.37
CA ALA A 59 -17.39 5.77 3.42
C ALA A 59 -17.17 6.37 2.02
N ALA A 60 -16.63 5.59 1.08
CA ALA A 60 -16.33 6.01 -0.28
C ALA A 60 -16.87 4.97 -1.30
N PRO A 61 -18.20 4.91 -1.52
CA PRO A 61 -18.81 3.87 -2.35
C PRO A 61 -18.41 3.91 -3.82
N GLU A 62 -17.96 5.06 -4.31
CA GLU A 62 -17.46 5.25 -5.69
C GLU A 62 -15.95 4.98 -5.81
N ALA A 63 -15.25 4.75 -4.69
CA ALA A 63 -13.82 4.46 -4.71
C ALA A 63 -13.59 2.98 -4.98
N ASP A 64 -12.69 2.69 -5.91
CA ASP A 64 -12.16 1.34 -6.07
C ASP A 64 -11.36 0.93 -4.82
N ILE A 65 -11.31 -0.37 -4.53
CA ILE A 65 -10.46 -0.93 -3.48
C ILE A 65 -9.57 -2.01 -4.08
N LEU A 66 -8.28 -1.96 -3.72
CA LEU A 66 -7.31 -3.01 -4.01
C LEU A 66 -6.70 -3.51 -2.71
N MET A 67 -6.89 -4.79 -2.41
CA MET A 67 -6.18 -5.45 -1.31
C MET A 67 -4.79 -5.89 -1.78
N ILE A 68 -3.81 -5.82 -0.88
CA ILE A 68 -2.44 -6.25 -1.15
C ILE A 68 -2.01 -7.17 -0.01
N THR A 69 -1.52 -8.36 -0.34
CA THR A 69 -1.05 -9.30 0.68
C THR A 69 0.19 -8.75 1.39
N PRO A 70 0.41 -9.08 2.67
CA PRO A 70 1.74 -8.89 3.25
C PRO A 70 2.78 -9.70 2.45
N THR A 71 4.04 -9.26 2.45
CA THR A 71 5.07 -9.75 1.51
C THR A 71 6.06 -10.70 2.16
N HIS A 72 6.95 -11.31 1.36
CA HIS A 72 7.93 -12.25 1.90
C HIS A 72 8.84 -11.66 2.98
N ILE A 73 9.35 -12.57 3.81
CA ILE A 73 10.36 -12.30 4.84
C ILE A 73 11.66 -13.03 4.48
N ASP A 74 12.79 -12.42 4.77
CA ASP A 74 14.09 -13.09 4.73
C ASP A 74 14.36 -13.74 6.10
N ASP A 75 14.09 -15.04 6.18
CA ASP A 75 14.26 -15.83 7.41
C ASP A 75 15.70 -15.75 7.95
N ASP A 76 16.73 -15.78 7.08
CA ASP A 76 18.12 -15.74 7.51
C ASP A 76 18.49 -14.37 8.09
N ALA A 77 18.00 -13.29 7.47
CA ALA A 77 18.16 -11.95 8.02
C ALA A 77 17.44 -11.78 9.36
N ARG A 78 16.26 -12.39 9.55
CA ARG A 78 15.54 -12.36 10.84
C ARG A 78 16.25 -13.16 11.91
N ILE A 79 16.78 -14.34 11.58
CA ILE A 79 17.59 -15.17 12.49
C ILE A 79 18.85 -14.41 12.92
N LYS A 80 19.57 -13.81 11.96
CA LYS A 80 20.74 -13.00 12.25
C LYS A 80 20.40 -11.80 13.14
N TYR A 81 19.36 -11.06 12.80
CA TYR A 81 18.89 -9.93 13.61
C TYR A 81 18.61 -10.35 15.05
N ALA A 82 17.92 -11.47 15.26
CA ALA A 82 17.65 -12.00 16.59
C ALA A 82 18.93 -12.39 17.34
N ALA A 83 19.91 -13.00 16.67
CA ALA A 83 21.19 -13.38 17.25
C ALA A 83 22.07 -12.18 17.64
N ASP A 84 22.02 -11.10 16.85
CA ASP A 84 22.83 -9.89 17.05
C ASP A 84 22.26 -8.95 18.12
N ARG A 85 21.05 -9.19 18.64
CA ARG A 85 20.48 -8.39 19.74
C ARG A 85 21.34 -8.46 21.00
N THR A 86 21.26 -7.40 21.79
CA THR A 86 22.00 -7.25 23.06
C THR A 86 21.10 -7.14 24.29
N ASP A 87 19.78 -7.22 24.10
CA ASP A 87 18.79 -7.15 25.17
C ASP A 87 18.22 -8.53 25.54
N GLU A 88 17.23 -8.54 26.44
CA GLU A 88 16.55 -9.74 26.92
C GLU A 88 15.83 -10.56 25.83
N LYS A 89 15.62 -9.96 24.65
CA LYS A 89 14.96 -10.61 23.50
C LYS A 89 15.96 -11.29 22.55
N LYS A 90 17.23 -11.41 22.94
CA LYS A 90 18.27 -12.07 22.15
C LYS A 90 17.91 -13.51 21.80
N GLY A 91 18.09 -13.86 20.52
CA GLY A 91 17.76 -15.17 19.97
C GLY A 91 16.27 -15.38 19.65
N MET A 92 15.40 -14.42 19.98
CA MET A 92 13.97 -14.51 19.68
C MET A 92 13.68 -13.98 18.27
N VAL A 93 13.52 -14.88 17.31
CA VAL A 93 13.13 -14.54 15.93
C VAL A 93 11.69 -14.02 15.94
N ASP A 94 11.46 -12.84 15.37
CA ASP A 94 10.16 -12.17 15.41
C ASP A 94 9.23 -12.53 14.25
N ARG A 95 9.74 -12.84 13.06
CA ARG A 95 8.93 -13.13 11.88
C ARG A 95 9.56 -14.27 11.10
N SER A 96 8.71 -15.00 10.39
CA SER A 96 9.14 -15.99 9.39
C SER A 96 8.32 -15.87 8.12
N ASN A 97 8.91 -16.27 7.00
CA ASN A 97 8.23 -16.29 5.70
C ASN A 97 7.09 -17.31 5.68
N ALA A 98 7.19 -18.39 6.46
CA ALA A 98 6.12 -19.38 6.61
C ALA A 98 4.88 -18.78 7.28
N ALA A 99 5.05 -18.17 8.47
CA ALA A 99 3.96 -17.47 9.16
C ALA A 99 3.38 -16.37 8.28
N MET A 100 4.22 -15.63 7.56
CA MET A 100 3.76 -14.61 6.62
C MET A 100 2.86 -15.17 5.51
N GLY A 101 3.14 -16.38 5.04
CA GLY A 101 2.30 -17.07 4.07
C GLY A 101 0.91 -17.41 4.61
N ASP A 102 0.78 -17.70 5.90
CA ASP A 102 -0.53 -17.95 6.53
C ASP A 102 -1.40 -16.68 6.49
N TYR A 103 -0.81 -15.51 6.78
CA TYR A 103 -1.52 -14.22 6.73
C TYR A 103 -1.78 -13.76 5.30
N ALA A 104 -0.87 -14.04 4.36
CA ALA A 104 -1.11 -13.77 2.94
C ALA A 104 -2.33 -14.54 2.42
N ARG A 105 -2.43 -15.84 2.73
CA ARG A 105 -3.62 -16.65 2.38
C ARG A 105 -4.89 -16.15 3.06
N ALA A 106 -4.81 -15.79 4.34
CA ALA A 106 -5.93 -15.19 5.05
C ALA A 106 -6.41 -13.87 4.38
N CYS A 107 -5.48 -13.04 3.89
CA CYS A 107 -5.79 -11.82 3.15
C CYS A 107 -6.49 -12.13 1.81
N VAL A 108 -6.00 -13.13 1.07
CA VAL A 108 -6.63 -13.63 -0.16
C VAL A 108 -8.06 -14.12 0.10
N GLU A 109 -8.27 -14.95 1.12
CA GLU A 109 -9.59 -15.46 1.48
C GLU A 109 -10.60 -14.33 1.79
N VAL A 110 -10.16 -13.28 2.48
CA VAL A 110 -11.01 -12.11 2.76
C VAL A 110 -11.32 -11.34 1.48
N ALA A 111 -10.34 -11.11 0.61
CA ALA A 111 -10.56 -10.43 -0.66
C ALA A 111 -11.54 -11.19 -1.57
N GLU A 112 -11.42 -12.51 -1.65
CA GLU A 112 -12.34 -13.37 -2.39
C GLU A 112 -13.77 -13.31 -1.83
N LEU A 113 -13.91 -13.39 -0.50
CA LEU A 113 -15.21 -13.28 0.18
C LEU A 113 -15.90 -11.94 -0.13
N LEU A 114 -15.12 -10.86 -0.13
CA LEU A 114 -15.59 -9.50 -0.39
C LEU A 114 -15.70 -9.17 -1.88
N LYS A 115 -15.22 -10.05 -2.76
CA LYS A 115 -15.10 -9.85 -4.21
C LYS A 115 -14.33 -8.57 -4.56
N VAL A 116 -13.28 -8.29 -3.80
CA VAL A 116 -12.38 -7.16 -4.01
C VAL A 116 -11.12 -7.65 -4.73
N PRO A 117 -10.62 -6.93 -5.76
CA PRO A 117 -9.37 -7.31 -6.42
C PRO A 117 -8.20 -7.37 -5.42
N ILE A 118 -7.34 -8.36 -5.60
CA ILE A 118 -6.14 -8.54 -4.76
C ILE A 118 -4.85 -8.58 -5.59
N LEU A 119 -3.81 -7.93 -5.07
CA LEU A 119 -2.43 -8.04 -5.53
C LEU A 119 -1.66 -8.95 -4.57
N ASP A 120 -1.47 -10.21 -4.96
CA ASP A 120 -0.72 -11.19 -4.16
C ASP A 120 0.79 -11.03 -4.39
N LEU A 121 1.39 -10.15 -3.59
CA LEU A 121 2.83 -9.94 -3.60
C LEU A 121 3.58 -11.07 -2.89
N TYR A 122 2.94 -11.79 -1.97
CA TYR A 122 3.57 -12.92 -1.30
C TYR A 122 3.89 -14.01 -2.32
N GLU A 123 2.89 -14.45 -3.07
CA GLU A 123 3.05 -15.46 -4.12
C GLU A 123 4.03 -14.97 -5.19
N HIS A 124 3.89 -13.71 -5.65
CA HIS A 124 4.77 -13.14 -6.67
C HIS A 124 6.27 -13.23 -6.30
N PHE A 125 6.63 -12.81 -5.09
CA PHE A 125 8.04 -12.85 -4.67
C PHE A 125 8.50 -14.26 -4.28
N ASN A 126 7.62 -15.11 -3.72
CA ASN A 126 7.95 -16.51 -3.41
C ASN A 126 8.07 -17.39 -4.67
N ALA A 127 7.60 -16.96 -5.83
CA ALA A 127 7.87 -17.62 -7.11
C ALA A 127 9.35 -17.50 -7.55
N GLN A 128 10.12 -16.61 -6.93
CA GLN A 128 11.56 -16.46 -7.12
C GLN A 128 12.35 -17.22 -6.05
N SER A 129 13.62 -17.54 -6.31
CA SER A 129 14.46 -18.16 -5.28
C SER A 129 14.70 -17.19 -4.09
N PRO A 130 14.92 -17.71 -2.86
CA PRO A 130 15.26 -16.88 -1.70
C PRO A 130 16.42 -15.92 -1.97
N GLU A 131 17.47 -16.38 -2.65
CA GLU A 131 18.66 -15.58 -2.98
C GLU A 131 18.32 -14.40 -3.89
N SER A 132 17.33 -14.54 -4.77
CA SER A 132 16.86 -13.45 -5.63
C SER A 132 15.99 -12.49 -4.84
N ARG A 133 14.88 -12.99 -4.26
CA ARG A 133 13.86 -12.13 -3.63
C ARG A 133 14.37 -11.42 -2.37
N ASN A 134 15.29 -12.02 -1.62
CA ASN A 134 15.79 -11.42 -0.38
C ASN A 134 16.70 -10.22 -0.64
N THR A 135 17.35 -10.15 -1.83
CA THR A 135 18.13 -8.96 -2.23
C THR A 135 17.27 -7.70 -2.40
N LEU A 136 15.94 -7.87 -2.45
CA LEU A 136 14.98 -6.76 -2.55
C LEU A 136 14.63 -6.16 -1.18
N LEU A 137 15.09 -6.77 -0.09
CA LEU A 137 14.84 -6.32 1.28
C LEU A 137 16.07 -5.58 1.85
N ALA A 138 15.83 -4.62 2.74
CA ALA A 138 16.87 -3.85 3.42
C ALA A 138 17.32 -4.51 4.74
N ASP A 139 16.36 -5.04 5.50
CA ASP A 139 16.55 -5.60 6.84
C ASP A 139 15.87 -6.98 7.03
N GLY A 140 15.46 -7.58 5.92
CA GLY A 140 14.68 -8.81 5.86
C GLY A 140 13.18 -8.65 6.05
N ILE A 141 12.68 -7.40 6.13
CA ILE A 141 11.25 -7.07 6.21
C ILE A 141 10.89 -5.98 5.19
N HIS A 142 11.57 -4.84 5.25
CA HIS A 142 11.25 -3.67 4.43
C HIS A 142 11.92 -3.76 3.07
N PHE A 143 11.18 -3.41 2.01
CA PHE A 143 11.77 -3.30 0.69
C PHE A 143 12.82 -2.19 0.62
N ASN A 144 13.93 -2.48 -0.05
CA ASN A 144 14.89 -1.47 -0.47
C ASN A 144 14.40 -0.76 -1.76
N VAL A 145 15.25 0.07 -2.37
CA VAL A 145 14.90 0.81 -3.60
C VAL A 145 14.50 -0.13 -4.75
N ALA A 146 15.24 -1.22 -4.95
CA ALA A 146 14.95 -2.19 -6.00
C ALA A 146 13.65 -2.96 -5.70
N GLY A 147 13.42 -3.34 -4.44
CA GLY A 147 12.18 -3.97 -4.01
C GLY A 147 10.95 -3.09 -4.21
N ASN A 148 11.01 -1.82 -3.83
CA ASN A 148 9.92 -0.87 -4.06
C ASN A 148 9.65 -0.65 -5.56
N LYS A 149 10.69 -0.67 -6.40
CA LYS A 149 10.51 -0.63 -7.86
C LYS A 149 9.76 -1.86 -8.38
N ALA A 150 10.10 -3.06 -7.90
CA ALA A 150 9.41 -4.28 -8.27
C ALA A 150 7.93 -4.26 -7.84
N VAL A 151 7.65 -3.79 -6.61
CA VAL A 151 6.27 -3.57 -6.12
C VAL A 151 5.52 -2.59 -7.02
N TYR A 152 6.14 -1.46 -7.40
CA TYR A 152 5.53 -0.48 -8.30
C TYR A 152 5.18 -1.06 -9.67
N GLU A 153 6.05 -1.90 -10.23
CA GLU A 153 5.81 -2.57 -11.52
C GLU A 153 4.61 -3.53 -11.44
N GLN A 154 4.53 -4.34 -10.37
CA GLN A 154 3.38 -5.21 -10.13
C GLN A 154 2.09 -4.42 -9.89
N PHE A 155 2.16 -3.37 -9.08
CA PHE A 155 1.05 -2.46 -8.82
C PHE A 155 0.53 -1.82 -10.11
N ARG A 156 1.40 -1.24 -10.95
CA ARG A 156 0.99 -0.69 -12.24
C ARG A 156 0.39 -1.73 -13.18
N SER A 157 0.92 -2.94 -13.20
CA SER A 157 0.35 -4.03 -14.00
C SER A 157 -1.06 -4.36 -13.53
N LYS A 158 -1.27 -4.45 -12.22
CA LYS A 158 -2.58 -4.71 -11.61
C LYS A 158 -3.57 -3.59 -11.91
N LEU A 159 -3.16 -2.33 -11.77
CA LEU A 159 -4.00 -1.20 -12.09
C LEU A 159 -4.40 -1.18 -13.57
N LYS A 160 -3.49 -1.51 -14.50
CA LYS A 160 -3.83 -1.58 -15.93
C LYS A 160 -4.87 -2.64 -16.26
N SER A 161 -4.82 -3.77 -15.56
CA SER A 161 -5.74 -4.89 -15.76
C SER A 161 -7.11 -4.62 -15.13
N ASP A 162 -7.12 -4.21 -13.87
CA ASP A 162 -8.32 -4.25 -13.05
C ASP A 162 -8.93 -2.87 -12.80
N PHE A 163 -8.15 -1.80 -12.99
CA PHE A 163 -8.56 -0.41 -12.73
C PHE A 163 -8.14 0.53 -13.88
N PRO A 164 -8.57 0.26 -15.13
CA PRO A 164 -8.12 1.00 -16.31
C PRO A 164 -8.47 2.49 -16.27
N GLU A 165 -9.58 2.87 -15.61
CA GLU A 165 -9.98 4.27 -15.45
C GLU A 165 -9.03 5.03 -14.53
N VAL A 166 -8.66 4.44 -13.38
CA VAL A 166 -7.63 4.98 -12.47
C VAL A 166 -6.30 5.13 -13.20
N MET A 167 -5.89 4.14 -14.00
CA MET A 167 -4.68 4.23 -14.80
C MET A 167 -4.73 5.37 -15.83
N SER A 168 -5.84 5.50 -16.54
CA SER A 168 -6.02 6.57 -17.51
C SER A 168 -5.96 7.94 -16.84
N ALA A 169 -6.53 8.10 -15.65
CA ALA A 169 -6.49 9.35 -14.90
C ALA A 169 -5.06 9.73 -14.47
N LEU A 170 -4.20 8.74 -14.14
CA LEU A 170 -2.80 8.97 -13.79
C LEU A 170 -1.93 9.38 -14.98
N ASP A 171 -2.28 8.95 -16.20
CA ASP A 171 -1.54 9.29 -17.42
C ASP A 171 -1.99 10.63 -18.05
N VAL A 172 -3.05 11.27 -17.51
CA VAL A 172 -3.54 12.58 -17.95
C VAL A 172 -2.96 13.69 -17.07
N TRP A 173 -2.28 14.64 -17.71
CA TRP A 173 -1.86 15.88 -17.03
C TRP A 173 -3.09 16.64 -16.54
N GLN A 174 -3.26 16.72 -15.22
CA GLN A 174 -4.41 17.40 -14.59
C GLN A 174 -4.24 18.92 -14.48
N PHE A 175 -3.24 19.51 -15.15
CA PHE A 175 -3.12 20.95 -15.26
C PHE A 175 -3.89 21.44 -16.48
N PRO A 176 -4.64 22.55 -16.38
CA PRO A 176 -5.15 23.20 -17.57
C PRO A 176 -3.97 23.53 -18.50
N SER A 177 -4.13 23.27 -19.79
CA SER A 177 -3.09 23.61 -20.76
C SER A 177 -2.75 25.10 -20.63
N ALA A 178 -1.47 25.47 -20.76
CA ALA A 178 -1.04 26.87 -20.71
C ALA A 178 -1.86 27.76 -21.68
N SER A 179 -2.31 27.19 -22.81
CA SER A 179 -3.19 27.84 -23.78
C SER A 179 -4.56 28.28 -23.23
N LYS A 180 -5.08 27.64 -22.17
CA LYS A 180 -6.28 28.11 -21.45
C LYS A 180 -5.98 29.45 -20.79
N TYR A 181 -4.89 29.52 -20.03
CA TYR A 181 -4.48 30.75 -19.34
C TYR A 181 -4.10 31.87 -20.30
N VAL A 182 -3.47 31.57 -21.44
CA VAL A 182 -3.20 32.59 -22.48
C VAL A 182 -4.48 33.20 -23.04
N LYS A 183 -5.56 32.41 -23.19
CA LYS A 183 -6.87 32.93 -23.65
C LYS A 183 -7.59 33.74 -22.57
N GLU A 184 -7.37 33.38 -21.32
CA GLU A 184 -7.95 34.04 -20.15
C GLU A 184 -7.07 35.19 -19.64
N ASP A 185 -5.89 35.41 -20.23
CA ASP A 185 -4.96 36.46 -19.83
C ASP A 185 -5.56 37.83 -20.17
N PRO A 186 -5.91 38.67 -19.18
CA PRO A 186 -6.44 40.00 -19.42
C PRO A 186 -5.36 40.97 -19.92
N TRP A 187 -4.10 40.54 -20.00
CA TRP A 187 -3.00 41.33 -20.51
C TRP A 187 -3.12 41.51 -22.03
N THR A 188 -3.19 42.78 -22.42
CA THR A 188 -3.06 43.23 -23.81
C THR A 188 -2.04 44.37 -23.82
N GLU A 189 -1.32 44.58 -24.93
CA GLU A 189 -0.39 45.72 -25.06
C GLU A 189 -1.06 47.07 -24.75
N ALA A 190 -2.38 47.18 -24.98
CA ALA A 190 -3.19 48.35 -24.67
C ALA A 190 -3.34 48.63 -23.14
N ASN A 191 -3.33 47.59 -22.31
CA ASN A 191 -3.43 47.72 -20.84
C ASN A 191 -2.06 47.88 -20.15
N ALA A 192 -0.96 47.65 -20.87
CA ALA A 192 0.39 47.81 -20.34
C ALA A 192 0.85 49.28 -20.26
N THR A 193 0.31 50.15 -21.12
CA THR A 193 0.70 51.56 -21.24
C THR A 193 -0.04 52.51 -20.29
N THR A 194 -1.14 52.06 -19.67
CA THR A 194 -1.94 52.86 -18.74
C THR A 194 -1.41 52.85 -17.29
N ASN A 195 -0.63 51.85 -16.90
CA ASN A 195 -0.09 51.73 -15.53
C ASN A 195 1.32 52.31 -15.34
N ALA A 196 1.96 52.84 -16.39
CA ALA A 196 3.29 53.45 -16.32
C ALA A 196 3.26 54.99 -16.11
N ALA A 197 2.08 55.57 -15.89
CA ALA A 197 1.87 57.02 -15.79
C ALA A 197 1.24 57.48 -14.45
N GLN A 198 1.48 56.76 -13.35
CA GLN A 198 1.21 57.21 -11.97
C GLN A 198 2.50 57.38 -11.19
#